data_AF-A0A6D2DK59-F1
#
_entry.id   AF-A0A6D2DK59-F1
#
_cell.length_a   1.000
_cell.length_b   1.000
_cell.length_c   1.000
_cell.angle_alpha   90.00
_cell.angle_beta   90.00
_cell.angle_gamma   90.00
#
_symmetry.space_group_name_H-M   'P 1'
#
loop_
_entity.id
_entity.type
_entity.pdbx_description
1 polymer ?
#
loop_
_entity_poly.entity_id
_entity_poly.type
_entity_poly.pdbx_seq_one_letter_code
_entity_poly.pdbx_strand_id
1 'polypeptide(L)'
;DIKQETLHLYNIALFSLKKENYTSAIDILLDDIEKNDSLLSPQSLWILGRIIEISSDTEYKADEIKKIIMNKISSAIQAISYSAIQAAVDTVEKIPEMRSIISALLKENNTEAIKTLAHKIYTSEQLTSHTDFPSWMPRICESAINNPE
;
A
#
# COMPACT_ATOMS: atom_id res chain seq x y z
N ASP A 1 2.25 -12.30 -21.99
CA ASP A 1 1.64 -11.12 -21.36
C ASP A 1 0.49 -11.51 -20.46
N ILE A 2 0.48 -10.97 -19.24
CA ILE A 2 -0.66 -11.05 -18.33
C ILE A 2 -1.68 -10.02 -18.79
N LYS A 3 -2.94 -10.44 -18.89
CA LYS A 3 -4.09 -9.58 -19.21
C LYS A 3 -4.98 -9.40 -18.00
N GLN A 4 -5.87 -8.40 -18.04
CA GLN A 4 -6.86 -8.14 -16.98
C GLN A 4 -7.63 -9.41 -16.57
N GLU A 5 -8.09 -10.19 -17.55
CA GLU A 5 -8.83 -11.43 -17.36
C GLU A 5 -8.04 -12.54 -16.64
N THR A 6 -6.71 -12.49 -16.71
CA THR A 6 -5.80 -13.46 -16.08
C THR A 6 -5.07 -12.91 -14.84
N LEU A 7 -5.33 -11.66 -14.45
CA LEU A 7 -4.61 -10.98 -13.36
C LEU A 7 -4.75 -11.72 -12.02
N HIS A 8 -5.88 -12.38 -11.78
CA HIS A 8 -6.10 -13.18 -10.58
C HIS A 8 -5.10 -14.34 -10.44
N LEU A 9 -4.63 -14.94 -11.55
CA LEU A 9 -3.64 -16.02 -11.52
C LEU A 9 -2.28 -15.50 -11.05
N TYR A 10 -1.91 -14.28 -11.44
CA TYR A 10 -0.69 -13.61 -10.97
C TYR A 10 -0.71 -13.43 -9.44
N ASN A 11 -1.83 -12.98 -8.90
CA ASN A 11 -2.01 -12.81 -7.45
C ASN A 11 -1.85 -14.14 -6.70
N ILE A 12 -2.54 -15.19 -7.18
CA ILE A 12 -2.48 -16.53 -6.58
C ILE A 12 -1.05 -17.06 -6.61
N ALA A 13 -0.37 -16.91 -7.75
CA ALA A 13 1.00 -17.39 -7.92
C ALA A 13 1.96 -16.69 -6.95
N LEU A 14 1.88 -15.36 -6.81
CA LEU A 14 2.78 -14.61 -5.94
C LEU A 14 2.51 -14.83 -4.45
N PHE A 15 1.25 -14.90 -4.03
CA PHE A 15 0.94 -15.25 -2.63
C PHE A 15 1.34 -16.69 -2.30
N SER A 16 1.25 -17.61 -3.26
CA SER A 16 1.75 -18.99 -3.09
C SER A 16 3.27 -19.00 -3.03
N LEU A 17 3.95 -18.32 -3.95
CA LEU A 17 5.41 -18.20 -3.97
C LEU A 17 5.93 -17.59 -2.68
N LYS A 18 5.28 -16.55 -2.13
CA LYS A 18 5.65 -15.93 -0.86
C LYS A 18 5.77 -16.93 0.29
N LYS A 19 4.94 -17.98 0.30
CA LYS A 19 4.96 -19.01 1.36
C LYS A 19 6.18 -19.93 1.25
N GLU A 20 6.63 -20.18 0.03
CA GLU A 20 7.75 -21.10 -0.27
C GLU A 20 9.09 -20.38 -0.37
N ASN A 21 9.09 -19.17 -0.93
CA ASN A 21 10.25 -18.34 -1.19
C ASN A 21 9.86 -16.85 -1.18
N TYR A 22 9.89 -16.28 0.02
CA TYR A 22 9.59 -14.86 0.28
C TYR A 22 10.46 -13.92 -0.57
N THR A 23 11.78 -14.15 -0.60
CA THR A 23 12.73 -13.26 -1.30
C THR A 23 12.45 -13.15 -2.79
N SER A 24 12.19 -14.26 -3.47
CA SER A 24 11.88 -14.24 -4.90
C SER A 24 10.52 -13.62 -5.20
N ALA A 25 9.53 -13.78 -4.32
CA ALA A 25 8.26 -13.08 -4.46
C ALA A 25 8.45 -11.55 -4.37
N ILE A 26 9.26 -11.08 -3.42
CA ILE A 26 9.60 -9.66 -3.28
C ILE A 26 10.35 -9.14 -4.52
N ASP A 27 11.36 -9.87 -5.00
CA ASP A 27 12.14 -9.44 -6.17
C ASP A 27 11.27 -9.29 -7.42
N ILE A 28 10.39 -10.26 -7.70
CA ILE A 28 9.45 -10.19 -8.83
C ILE A 28 8.53 -8.98 -8.70
N LEU A 29 8.00 -8.73 -7.50
CA LEU A 29 7.11 -7.60 -7.26
C LEU A 29 7.83 -6.27 -7.50
N LEU A 30 9.05 -6.10 -7.01
CA LEU A 30 9.81 -4.86 -7.19
C LEU A 30 10.12 -4.64 -8.67
N ASP A 31 10.58 -5.66 -9.38
CA ASP A 31 10.84 -5.60 -10.83
C ASP A 31 9.58 -5.21 -11.63
N ASP A 32 8.41 -5.76 -11.28
CA ASP A 32 7.15 -5.45 -11.97
C ASP A 32 6.62 -4.03 -11.64
N ILE A 33 6.95 -3.47 -10.47
CA ILE A 33 6.61 -2.09 -10.10
C ILE A 33 7.49 -1.08 -10.86
N GLU A 34 8.77 -1.39 -11.09
CA GLU A 34 9.69 -0.50 -11.79
C GLU A 34 9.29 -0.28 -13.26
N LYS A 35 8.65 -1.27 -13.89
CA LYS A 35 8.20 -1.20 -15.28
C LYS A 35 7.15 -0.10 -15.55
N ASN A 36 6.48 0.41 -14.52
CA ASN A 36 5.38 1.40 -14.65
C ASN A 36 4.26 0.95 -15.59
N ASP A 37 4.02 -0.36 -15.67
CA ASP A 37 2.92 -0.90 -16.45
C ASP A 37 1.59 -0.61 -15.75
N SER A 38 0.60 -0.11 -16.52
CA SER A 38 -0.68 0.33 -15.96
C SER A 38 -1.54 -0.79 -15.39
N LEU A 39 -1.21 -2.05 -15.67
CA LEU A 39 -1.91 -3.23 -15.18
C LEU A 39 -1.14 -3.91 -14.04
N LEU A 40 0.12 -4.26 -14.28
CA LEU A 40 0.92 -5.05 -13.35
C LEU A 40 1.51 -4.22 -12.21
N SER A 41 1.95 -2.98 -12.44
CA SER A 41 2.55 -2.20 -11.36
C SER A 41 1.57 -1.88 -10.23
N PRO A 42 0.31 -1.47 -10.48
CA PRO A 42 -0.69 -1.33 -9.42
C PRO A 42 -0.94 -2.64 -8.66
N GLN A 43 -1.07 -3.74 -9.40
CA GLN A 43 -1.33 -5.05 -8.80
C GLN A 43 -0.16 -5.52 -7.92
N SER A 44 1.06 -5.29 -8.39
CA SER A 44 2.29 -5.62 -7.67
C SER A 44 2.44 -4.79 -6.39
N LEU A 45 2.16 -3.48 -6.45
CA LEU A 45 2.14 -2.61 -5.27
C LEU A 45 1.14 -3.12 -4.22
N TRP A 46 -0.08 -3.48 -4.65
CA TRP A 46 -1.10 -4.00 -3.76
C TRP A 46 -0.67 -5.31 -3.10
N ILE A 47 -0.12 -6.27 -3.87
CA ILE A 47 0.38 -7.54 -3.31
C ILE A 47 1.54 -7.28 -2.34
N LEU A 48 2.48 -6.40 -2.71
CA LEU A 48 3.64 -6.06 -1.88
C LEU A 48 3.21 -5.53 -0.51
N GLY A 49 2.29 -4.56 -0.48
CA GLY A 49 1.74 -4.03 0.77
C GLY A 49 1.14 -5.11 1.66
N ARG A 50 0.29 -5.97 1.06
CA ARG A 50 -0.36 -7.10 1.75
C ARG A 50 0.64 -8.14 2.25
N ILE A 51 1.68 -8.45 1.49
CA ILE A 51 2.72 -9.39 1.90
C ILE A 51 3.46 -8.85 3.12
N ILE A 52 3.88 -7.59 3.10
CA ILE A 52 4.62 -6.99 4.22
C ILE A 52 3.76 -6.93 5.48
N GLU A 53 2.50 -6.50 5.36
CA GLU A 53 1.56 -6.46 6.47
C GLU A 53 1.49 -7.78 7.24
N ILE A 54 1.37 -8.91 6.52
CA ILE A 54 1.18 -10.24 7.11
C ILE A 54 2.50 -10.98 7.38
N SER A 55 3.65 -10.40 7.04
CA SER A 55 4.95 -11.06 7.19
C SER A 55 5.60 -10.77 8.53
N SER A 56 6.31 -11.77 9.05
CA SER A 56 7.21 -11.61 10.19
C SER A 56 8.60 -11.13 9.77
N ASP A 57 9.00 -11.42 8.53
CA ASP A 57 10.24 -10.94 7.93
C ASP A 57 9.95 -9.67 7.14
N THR A 58 10.48 -8.56 7.62
CA THR A 58 10.34 -7.23 7.00
C THR A 58 11.70 -6.60 6.71
N GLU A 59 12.81 -7.34 6.90
CA GLU A 59 14.17 -6.79 6.76
C GLU A 59 14.66 -6.88 5.31
N TYR A 60 14.30 -7.96 4.60
CA TYR A 60 14.73 -8.13 3.21
C TYR A 60 14.27 -6.95 2.34
N LYS A 61 15.24 -6.23 1.78
CA LYS A 61 15.01 -5.06 0.91
C LYS A 61 14.12 -3.98 1.52
N ALA A 62 14.06 -3.86 2.85
CA ALA A 62 13.20 -2.90 3.54
C ALA A 62 13.32 -1.46 3.00
N ASP A 63 14.56 -0.99 2.79
CA ASP A 63 14.83 0.34 2.25
C ASP A 63 14.38 0.51 0.79
N GLU A 64 14.54 -0.54 -0.03
CA GLU A 64 14.14 -0.54 -1.43
C GLU A 64 12.61 -0.53 -1.55
N ILE A 65 11.93 -1.37 -0.76
CA ILE A 65 10.46 -1.40 -0.65
C ILE A 65 9.93 -0.03 -0.25
N LYS A 66 10.48 0.56 0.82
CA LYS A 66 10.13 1.90 1.28
C LYS A 66 10.28 2.92 0.15
N LYS A 67 11.44 2.95 -0.51
CA LYS A 67 11.75 3.89 -1.58
C LYS A 67 10.81 3.72 -2.78
N ILE A 68 10.52 2.48 -3.18
CA ILE A 68 9.62 2.21 -4.29
C ILE A 68 8.20 2.70 -3.97
N ILE A 69 7.65 2.36 -2.80
CA ILE A 69 6.29 2.80 -2.41
C ILE A 69 6.23 4.33 -2.42
N MET A 70 7.18 4.99 -1.75
CA MET A 70 7.23 6.46 -1.69
C MET A 70 7.29 7.11 -3.08
N ASN A 71 8.14 6.59 -3.97
CA ASN A 71 8.27 7.13 -5.32
C ASN A 71 6.98 6.97 -6.13
N LYS A 72 6.25 5.86 -5.95
CA LYS A 72 5.04 5.57 -6.74
C LYS A 72 3.80 6.32 -6.28
N ILE A 73 3.76 6.85 -5.06
CA ILE A 73 2.64 7.70 -4.58
C ILE A 73 2.39 8.90 -5.50
N SER A 74 3.47 9.50 -6.02
CA SER A 74 3.39 10.66 -6.94
C SER A 74 3.31 10.28 -8.43
N SER A 75 3.02 9.02 -8.75
CA SER A 75 2.93 8.54 -10.13
C SER A 75 1.86 9.30 -10.93
N ALA A 76 2.17 9.64 -12.19
CA ALA A 76 1.20 10.20 -13.12
C ALA A 76 0.12 9.18 -13.56
N ILE A 77 0.39 7.88 -13.38
CA ILE A 77 -0.60 6.83 -13.62
C ILE A 77 -1.40 6.64 -12.33
N GLN A 78 -2.65 7.12 -12.34
CA GLN A 78 -3.53 7.14 -11.15
C GLN A 78 -3.62 5.79 -10.44
N ALA A 79 -3.80 4.69 -11.19
CA ALA A 79 -3.88 3.35 -10.60
C ALA A 79 -2.60 2.98 -9.82
N ILE A 80 -1.42 3.38 -10.30
CA ILE A 80 -0.14 3.15 -9.61
C ILE A 80 -0.08 4.00 -8.34
N SER A 81 -0.44 5.28 -8.43
CA SER A 81 -0.47 6.18 -7.27
C SER A 81 -1.39 5.64 -6.16
N TYR A 82 -2.60 5.21 -6.53
CA TYR A 82 -3.58 4.71 -5.57
C TYR A 82 -3.13 3.40 -4.93
N SER A 83 -2.60 2.46 -5.71
CA SER A 83 -2.03 1.23 -5.15
C SER A 83 -0.78 1.48 -4.29
N ALA A 84 0.01 2.52 -4.57
CA ALA A 84 1.14 2.89 -3.72
C ALA A 84 0.67 3.49 -2.38
N ILE A 85 -0.38 4.31 -2.39
CA ILE A 85 -1.03 4.81 -1.18
C ILE A 85 -1.58 3.65 -0.34
N GLN A 86 -2.26 2.69 -0.98
CA GLN A 86 -2.72 1.47 -0.32
C GLN A 86 -1.57 0.67 0.29
N ALA A 87 -0.47 0.46 -0.45
CA ALA A 87 0.70 -0.22 0.08
C ALA A 87 1.33 0.53 1.27
N ALA A 88 1.38 1.86 1.23
CA ALA A 88 1.86 2.66 2.37
C ALA A 88 0.96 2.49 3.61
N VAL A 89 -0.36 2.47 3.43
CA VAL A 89 -1.31 2.22 4.53
C VAL A 89 -1.18 0.80 5.08
N ASP A 90 -1.11 -0.22 4.22
CA ASP A 90 -0.99 -1.62 4.64
C ASP A 90 0.31 -1.91 5.41
N THR A 91 1.36 -1.13 5.14
CA THR A 91 2.68 -1.32 5.75
C THR A 91 2.96 -0.43 6.95
N VAL A 92 2.03 0.44 7.35
CA VAL A 92 2.25 1.48 8.39
C VAL A 92 2.70 0.92 9.75
N GLU A 93 2.28 -0.30 10.08
CA GLU A 93 2.68 -0.97 11.33
C GLU A 93 4.09 -1.56 11.26
N LYS A 94 4.55 -1.93 10.05
CA LYS A 94 5.82 -2.63 9.81
C LYS A 94 6.94 -1.69 9.36
N ILE A 95 6.59 -0.60 8.67
CA ILE A 95 7.51 0.40 8.13
C ILE A 95 7.14 1.75 8.77
N PRO A 96 7.77 2.13 9.89
CA PRO A 96 7.40 3.34 10.64
C PRO A 96 7.46 4.62 9.81
N GLU A 97 8.33 4.71 8.82
CA GLU A 97 8.42 5.87 7.94
C GLU A 97 7.14 6.12 7.14
N MET A 98 6.37 5.07 6.84
CA MET A 98 5.07 5.23 6.17
C MET A 98 4.09 6.04 7.00
N ARG A 99 4.21 6.05 8.33
CA ARG A 99 3.39 6.91 9.21
C ARG A 99 3.55 8.38 8.88
N SER A 100 4.79 8.81 8.63
CA SER A 100 5.10 10.20 8.28
C SER A 100 4.53 10.56 6.90
N ILE A 101 4.60 9.62 5.97
CA ILE A 101 4.04 9.78 4.61
C ILE A 101 2.52 9.89 4.66
N ILE A 102 1.83 8.97 5.35
CA ILE A 102 0.38 9.03 5.53
C ILE A 102 -0.03 10.34 6.21
N SER A 103 0.67 10.74 7.27
CA SER A 103 0.40 11.99 7.96
C SER A 103 0.58 13.22 7.06
N ALA A 104 1.54 13.22 6.15
CA ALA A 104 1.73 14.28 5.16
C ALA A 104 0.56 14.32 4.16
N LEU A 105 0.18 13.17 3.59
CA LEU A 105 -0.93 13.06 2.66
C LEU A 105 -2.26 13.52 3.27
N LEU A 106 -2.52 13.19 4.54
CA LEU A 106 -3.71 13.66 5.26
C LEU A 106 -3.71 15.18 5.46
N LYS A 107 -2.55 15.81 5.72
CA LYS A 107 -2.43 17.27 5.83
C LYS A 107 -2.66 17.98 4.51
N GLU A 108 -2.33 17.33 3.40
CA GLU A 108 -2.57 17.80 2.04
C GLU A 108 -4.02 17.55 1.58
N ASN A 109 -4.88 16.98 2.43
CA ASN A 109 -6.24 16.56 2.11
C ASN A 109 -6.30 15.61 0.90
N ASN A 110 -5.33 14.69 0.80
CA ASN A 110 -5.32 13.69 -0.26
C ASN A 110 -6.51 12.72 -0.08
N THR A 111 -7.51 12.82 -0.97
CA THR A 111 -8.77 12.07 -0.89
C THR A 111 -8.55 10.56 -0.88
N GLU A 112 -7.65 10.04 -1.71
CA GLU A 112 -7.39 8.60 -1.77
C GLU A 112 -6.75 8.11 -0.47
N ALA A 113 -5.74 8.82 0.06
CA ALA A 113 -5.12 8.45 1.32
C ALA A 113 -6.11 8.46 2.50
N ILE A 114 -7.00 9.45 2.55
CA ILE A 114 -8.06 9.52 3.56
C ILE A 114 -9.00 8.32 3.44
N LYS A 115 -9.49 8.05 2.23
CA LYS A 115 -10.42 6.93 1.96
C LYS A 115 -9.78 5.58 2.29
N THR A 116 -8.56 5.35 1.83
CA THR A 116 -7.82 4.12 2.05
C THR A 116 -7.55 3.88 3.52
N LEU A 117 -7.10 4.91 4.25
CA LEU A 117 -6.85 4.81 5.68
C LEU A 117 -8.14 4.57 6.47
N ALA A 118 -9.22 5.28 6.14
CA ALA A 118 -10.52 5.09 6.79
C ALA A 118 -11.05 3.67 6.59
N HIS A 119 -10.96 3.14 5.36
CA HIS A 119 -11.33 1.76 5.05
C HIS A 119 -10.47 0.76 5.82
N LYS A 120 -9.16 1.01 5.92
CA LYS A 120 -8.24 0.14 6.66
C LYS A 120 -8.55 0.12 8.15
N ILE A 121 -8.81 1.29 8.75
CA ILE A 121 -9.24 1.42 10.14
C ILE A 121 -10.55 0.67 10.39
N TYR A 122 -11.51 0.77 9.47
CA TYR A 122 -12.79 0.07 9.59
C TYR A 122 -12.64 -1.46 9.51
N THR A 123 -11.71 -1.94 8.67
CA THR A 123 -11.53 -3.38 8.43
C THR A 123 -10.46 -4.04 9.29
N SER A 124 -9.62 -3.27 9.98
CA SER A 124 -8.56 -3.75 10.87
C SER A 124 -8.63 -3.08 12.24
N GLU A 125 -8.93 -3.87 13.27
CA GLU A 125 -8.95 -3.42 14.66
C GLU A 125 -7.57 -2.90 15.11
N GLN A 126 -6.48 -3.38 14.51
CA GLN A 126 -5.10 -3.01 14.90
C GLN A 126 -4.86 -1.51 14.78
N LEU A 127 -5.33 -0.88 13.70
CA LEU A 127 -5.12 0.55 13.49
C LEU A 127 -5.91 1.44 14.44
N THR A 128 -7.01 0.97 15.03
CA THR A 128 -7.74 1.74 16.04
C THR A 128 -6.97 1.88 17.35
N SER A 129 -6.06 0.93 17.62
CA SER A 129 -5.15 0.95 18.77
C SER A 129 -3.81 1.65 18.49
N HIS A 130 -3.57 2.10 17.26
CA HIS A 130 -2.30 2.68 16.84
C HIS A 130 -2.08 4.07 17.45
N THR A 131 -0.83 4.43 17.79
CA THR A 131 -0.50 5.71 18.45
C THR A 131 -0.89 6.94 17.62
N ASP A 132 -0.87 6.81 16.30
CA ASP A 132 -1.17 7.90 15.38
C ASP A 132 -2.67 8.02 15.06
N PHE A 133 -3.49 7.04 15.46
CA PHE A 133 -4.93 7.02 15.21
C PHE A 133 -5.65 8.31 15.68
N PRO A 134 -5.41 8.85 16.89
CA PRO A 134 -6.02 10.11 17.31
C PRO A 134 -5.65 11.30 16.43
N SER A 135 -4.50 11.26 15.75
CA SER A 135 -4.06 12.32 14.84
C SER A 135 -4.67 12.19 13.44
N TRP A 136 -4.97 10.96 13.01
CA TRP A 136 -5.58 10.69 11.71
C TRP A 136 -7.09 10.93 11.71
N MET A 137 -7.76 10.58 12.81
CA MET A 137 -9.23 10.62 12.89
C MET A 137 -9.84 12.00 12.58
N PRO A 138 -9.33 13.14 13.09
CA PRO A 138 -9.88 14.45 12.76
C PRO A 138 -9.90 14.73 11.27
N ARG A 139 -8.83 14.35 10.53
CA ARG A 139 -8.75 14.55 9.08
C ARG A 139 -9.74 13.68 8.31
N ILE A 140 -9.91 12.44 8.75
CA ILE A 140 -10.92 11.53 8.18
C ILE A 140 -12.32 12.10 8.38
N CYS A 141 -12.65 12.55 9.59
CA CYS A 141 -13.95 13.13 9.91
C CYS A 141 -14.21 14.45 9.16
N GLU A 142 -13.23 15.36 9.12
CA GLU A 142 -13.32 16.62 8.37
C GLU A 142 -13.61 16.36 6.88
N SER A 143 -12.93 15.37 6.29
CA SER A 143 -13.18 14.98 4.90
C SER A 143 -14.58 14.44 4.68
N ALA A 144 -15.10 13.61 5.59
CA ALA A 144 -16.45 13.05 5.50
C ALA A 144 -17.54 14.13 5.61
N ILE A 145 -17.29 15.19 6.41
CA ILE A 145 -18.21 16.33 6.53
C ILE A 145 -18.20 17.19 5.26
N ASN A 146 -17.00 17.44 4.70
CA ASN A 146 -16.83 18.34 3.55
C ASN A 146 -17.18 17.68 2.22
N ASN A 147 -17.05 16.36 2.12
CA ASN A 147 -17.39 15.56 0.95
C ASN A 147 -18.26 14.37 1.36
N PRO A 148 -19.54 14.60 1.69
CA PRO A 148 -20.48 13.52 1.98
C PRO A 148 -20.86 12.83 0.67
N GLU A 149 -20.05 11.85 0.26
CA GLU A 149 -20.42 10.87 -0.77
C GLU A 149 -21.26 9.73 -0.19
#